data_AF-A0A1Q2Z085-F1
#
_entry.id   AF-A0A1Q2Z085-F1
#
_cell.length_a   1.000
_cell.length_b   1.000
_cell.length_c   1.000
_cell.angle_alpha   90.00
_cell.angle_beta   90.00
_cell.angle_gamma   90.00
#
_symmetry.space_group_name_H-M   'P 1'
#
loop_
_entity.id
_entity.type
_entity.pdbx_description
1 polymer ?
#
loop_
_entity_poly.entity_id
_entity_poly.type
_entity_poly.pdbx_seq_one_letter_code
_entity_poly.pdbx_strand_id
1 'polypeptide(L)'
;MRNPGDTALDPLRLDLILFGKDGVIARRLALDVGPLPASKTLARIFDLSGLPCDGITGVLLNDLLACGPEPEGRSACLPRIATSSRVPGVGFDK
;
A
#
# COMPACT_ATOMS: atom_id res chain seq x y z
N MET A 1 0.42 7.72 4.71
CA MET A 1 1.71 7.01 4.59
C MET A 1 2.79 7.84 5.23
N ARG A 2 3.70 7.23 5.99
CA ARG A 2 4.77 7.94 6.72
C ARG A 2 6.11 7.34 6.33
N ASN A 3 7.07 8.17 5.94
CA ASN A 3 8.47 7.77 5.80
C ASN A 3 9.26 8.37 6.96
N PRO A 4 9.64 7.58 7.98
CA PRO A 4 10.46 8.06 9.09
C PRO A 4 11.97 8.13 8.73
N GLY A 5 12.37 7.67 7.55
CA GLY A 5 13.76 7.73 7.08
C GLY A 5 14.21 9.13 6.69
N ASP A 6 15.50 9.23 6.43
CA ASP A 6 16.25 10.41 6.00
C ASP A 6 16.36 10.55 4.48
N THR A 7 16.08 9.47 3.74
CA THR A 7 16.02 9.48 2.27
C THR A 7 14.57 9.42 1.75
N ALA A 8 14.31 10.11 0.64
CA ALA A 8 13.05 9.96 -0.08
C ALA A 8 12.95 8.58 -0.74
N LEU A 9 11.74 8.04 -0.83
CA LEU A 9 11.45 6.84 -1.62
C LEU A 9 10.77 7.26 -2.91
N ASP A 10 11.50 7.16 -4.02
CA ASP A 10 11.01 7.50 -5.35
C ASP A 10 11.65 6.59 -6.42
N PRO A 11 10.87 5.82 -7.19
CA PRO A 11 9.43 5.58 -7.02
C PRO A 11 9.10 4.70 -5.81
N LEU A 12 7.85 4.75 -5.33
CA LEU A 12 7.30 3.74 -4.42
C LEU A 12 5.98 3.26 -5.01
N ARG A 13 5.94 2.00 -5.44
CA ARG A 13 4.75 1.40 -6.07
C ARG A 13 4.38 0.11 -5.37
N LEU A 14 3.14 0.03 -4.91
CA LEU A 14 2.60 -1.07 -4.13
C LEU A 14 1.76 -1.99 -5.02
N ASP A 15 1.83 -3.29 -4.77
CA ASP A 15 0.88 -4.27 -5.28
C ASP A 15 -0.09 -4.63 -4.14
N LEU A 16 -1.35 -4.19 -4.27
CA LEU A 16 -2.38 -4.40 -3.26
C LEU A 16 -3.44 -5.38 -3.74
N ILE A 17 -3.94 -6.19 -2.80
CA ILE A 17 -5.09 -7.08 -2.98
C ILE A 17 -6.20 -6.62 -2.04
N LEU A 18 -7.40 -6.44 -2.57
CA LEU A 18 -8.59 -6.08 -1.82
C LEU A 18 -9.50 -7.30 -1.74
N PHE A 19 -9.99 -7.61 -0.55
CA PHE A 19 -10.88 -8.73 -0.28
C PHE A 19 -12.34 -8.27 -0.12
N GLY A 20 -13.25 -9.07 -0.69
CA GLY A 20 -14.69 -8.88 -0.60
C GLY A 20 -15.31 -9.51 0.66
N LYS A 21 -16.61 -9.31 0.84
CA LYS A 21 -17.40 -9.93 1.93
C LYS A 21 -17.44 -11.46 1.88
N ASP A 22 -17.24 -12.04 0.70
CA ASP A 22 -17.16 -13.48 0.46
C ASP A 22 -15.77 -14.08 0.79
N GLY A 23 -14.81 -13.25 1.21
CA GLY A 23 -13.43 -13.66 1.48
C GLY A 23 -12.60 -13.87 0.21
N VAL A 24 -13.14 -13.54 -0.97
CA VAL A 24 -12.45 -13.67 -2.26
C VAL A 24 -11.81 -12.34 -2.65
N ILE A 25 -10.79 -12.40 -3.52
CA ILE A 25 -10.17 -11.21 -4.10
C ILE A 25 -11.21 -10.45 -4.92
N ALA A 26 -11.57 -9.25 -4.47
CA ALA A 26 -12.43 -8.33 -5.20
C ALA A 26 -11.65 -7.53 -6.26
N ARG A 27 -10.39 -7.19 -5.96
CA ARG A 27 -9.52 -6.42 -6.87
C ARG A 27 -8.03 -6.56 -6.54
N ARG A 28 -7.18 -6.54 -7.56
CA ARG A 28 -5.74 -6.30 -7.45
C ARG A 28 -5.40 -4.92 -8.01
N LEU A 29 -4.54 -4.17 -7.35
CA LEU A 29 -4.18 -2.80 -7.69
C LEU A 29 -2.67 -2.62 -7.68
N ALA A 30 -2.14 -2.01 -8.75
CA ALA A 30 -0.81 -1.41 -8.74
C ALA A 30 -0.95 0.07 -8.38
N LEU A 31 -0.62 0.46 -7.15
CA LEU A 31 -0.74 1.85 -6.69
C LEU A 31 0.62 2.54 -6.68
N ASP A 32 0.72 3.63 -7.42
CA ASP A 32 1.86 4.54 -7.32
C ASP A 32 1.63 5.52 -6.17
N VAL A 33 2.47 5.42 -5.15
CA VAL A 33 2.38 6.22 -3.92
C VAL A 33 3.58 7.15 -3.76
N GLY A 34 4.59 7.02 -4.64
CA GLY A 34 5.78 7.85 -4.69
C GLY A 34 5.54 9.23 -5.34
N PRO A 35 6.51 10.16 -5.20
CA PRO A 35 7.58 10.13 -4.23
C PRO A 35 7.02 10.21 -2.80
N LEU A 36 7.65 9.50 -1.86
CA LEU A 36 7.40 9.63 -0.43
C LEU A 36 8.61 10.31 0.24
N PRO A 37 8.55 11.64 0.48
CA PRO A 37 9.69 12.39 0.99
C PRO A 37 10.17 11.90 2.36
N ALA A 38 11.45 12.07 2.62
CA ALA A 38 12.06 11.82 3.91
C ALA A 38 11.34 12.59 5.03
N SER A 39 11.19 11.95 6.19
CA SER A 39 10.63 12.56 7.41
C SER A 39 9.26 13.23 7.24
N LYS A 40 8.48 12.81 6.24
CA LYS A 40 7.15 13.36 5.95
C LYS A 40 6.05 12.31 6.05
N THR A 41 4.86 12.79 6.37
CA THR A 41 3.61 12.04 6.27
C THR A 41 2.80 12.62 5.14
N LEU A 42 2.39 11.78 4.20
CA LEU A 42 1.53 12.14 3.08
C LEU A 42 0.22 11.35 3.12
N ALA A 43 -0.87 12.03 2.81
CA ALA A 43 -2.12 11.40 2.43
C ALA A 43 -2.17 11.27 0.90
N ARG A 44 -2.57 10.11 0.41
CA ARG A 44 -2.93 9.88 -1.00
C ARG A 44 -4.32 9.29 -1.01
N ILE A 45 -5.15 9.79 -1.91
CA ILE A 45 -6.51 9.28 -2.13
C ILE A 45 -6.49 8.54 -3.45
N PHE A 46 -7.13 7.37 -3.48
CA PHE A 46 -7.25 6.55 -4.68
C PHE A 46 -8.71 6.17 -4.83
N ASP A 47 -9.22 6.28 -6.06
CA ASP A 47 -10.60 5.94 -6.35
C ASP A 47 -10.73 4.44 -6.65
N LEU A 48 -11.64 3.80 -5.92
CA LEU A 48 -12.00 2.39 -6.13
C LEU A 48 -13.32 2.30 -6.89
N SER A 49 -13.37 2.87 -8.09
CA SER A 49 -14.60 2.92 -8.90
C SER A 49 -15.20 1.53 -9.09
N GLY A 50 -16.51 1.40 -8.85
CA GLY A 50 -17.24 0.14 -8.95
C GLY A 50 -17.03 -0.84 -7.79
N LEU A 51 -16.31 -0.47 -6.73
CA LEU A 51 -16.18 -1.25 -5.50
C LEU A 51 -16.67 -0.39 -4.32
N PRO A 52 -17.90 -0.63 -3.82
CA PRO A 52 -18.43 0.15 -2.71
C PRO A 52 -17.63 -0.13 -1.42
N CYS A 53 -17.45 0.89 -0.58
CA CYS A 53 -16.63 0.79 0.62
C CYS A 53 -17.10 -0.31 1.59
N ASP A 54 -18.41 -0.53 1.68
CA ASP A 54 -18.97 -1.57 2.54
C ASP A 54 -18.64 -2.98 2.03
N GLY A 55 -18.29 -3.13 0.75
CA GLY A 55 -17.88 -4.38 0.12
C GLY A 55 -16.46 -4.83 0.47
N ILE A 56 -15.64 -3.98 1.09
CA ILE A 56 -14.22 -4.25 1.38
C ILE A 56 -14.09 -4.75 2.83
N THR A 57 -13.48 -5.91 3.01
CA THR A 57 -13.27 -6.53 4.33
C THR A 57 -11.79 -6.63 4.71
N GLY A 58 -10.89 -6.49 3.75
CA GLY A 58 -9.46 -6.53 4.00
C GLY A 58 -8.65 -5.99 2.84
N VAL A 59 -7.45 -5.56 3.18
CA VAL A 59 -6.41 -5.13 2.23
C VAL A 59 -5.14 -5.90 2.55
N LEU A 60 -4.46 -6.38 1.53
CA LEU A 60 -3.16 -7.03 1.64
C LEU A 60 -2.15 -6.28 0.77
N LEU A 61 -1.01 -5.91 1.35
CA LEU A 61 0.17 -5.51 0.60
C LEU A 61 0.88 -6.79 0.12
N ASN A 62 0.59 -7.19 -1.12
CA ASN A 62 1.09 -8.44 -1.67
C ASN A 62 2.57 -8.36 -2.05
N ASP A 63 3.00 -7.24 -2.65
CA ASP A 63 4.41 -7.00 -2.99
C ASP A 63 4.69 -5.50 -3.19
N LEU A 64 5.96 -5.16 -3.41
CA LEU A 64 6.40 -3.88 -3.94
C LEU A 64 6.76 -4.04 -5.41
N LEU A 65 6.14 -3.24 -6.27
CA LEU A 65 6.50 -3.18 -7.69
C LEU A 65 7.73 -2.29 -7.91
N ALA A 66 7.94 -1.30 -7.04
CA ALA A 66 9.14 -0.47 -7.02
C ALA A 66 9.37 0.14 -5.63
N CYS A 67 10.63 0.30 -5.23
CA CYS A 67 11.00 1.00 -4.00
C CYS A 67 12.39 1.64 -4.13
N GLY A 68 12.41 2.93 -4.46
CA GLY A 68 13.62 3.64 -4.83
C GLY A 68 14.07 3.34 -6.27
N PRO A 69 15.18 3.96 -6.71
CA PRO A 69 15.68 3.85 -8.08
C PRO A 69 16.35 2.50 -8.39
N GLU A 70 16.85 1.80 -7.37
CA GLU A 70 17.60 0.56 -7.55
C GLU A 70 16.69 -0.69 -7.56
N PRO A 71 16.91 -1.64 -8.49
CA PRO A 71 16.11 -2.87 -8.57
C PRO A 71 16.14 -3.73 -7.29
N GLU A 72 17.27 -3.74 -6.55
CA GLU A 72 17.42 -4.50 -5.31
C GLU A 72 16.70 -3.84 -4.12
N GLY A 73 16.25 -2.59 -4.27
CA GLY A 73 15.54 -1.85 -3.22
C GLY A 73 14.27 -2.54 -2.74
N ARG A 74 13.61 -3.34 -3.59
CA ARG A 74 12.36 -4.05 -3.25
C ARG A 74 12.50 -5.01 -2.08
N SER A 75 13.50 -5.90 -2.11
CA SER A 75 13.71 -6.91 -1.06
C SER A 75 14.14 -6.28 0.27
N ALA A 76 14.80 -5.12 0.23
CA ALA A 76 15.17 -4.37 1.44
C ALA A 76 14.01 -3.53 1.99
N CYS A 77 13.09 -3.09 1.15
CA CYS A 77 11.96 -2.24 1.55
C CYS A 77 10.82 -3.01 2.22
N LEU A 78 10.43 -4.17 1.67
CA LEU A 78 9.25 -4.90 2.17
C LEU A 78 9.32 -5.20 3.68
N PRO A 79 10.46 -5.65 4.26
CA PRO A 79 10.59 -5.85 5.71
C PRO A 79 10.39 -4.58 6.55
N ARG A 80 10.67 -3.41 5.99
CA ARG A 80 10.59 -2.11 6.68
C ARG A 80 9.20 -1.48 6.65
N ILE A 81 8.27 -2.05 5.87
CA ILE A 81 6.89 -1.57 5.79
C ILE A 81 6.06 -2.20 6.90
N ALA A 82 5.32 -1.34 7.60
CA ALA A 82 4.25 -1.72 8.51
C ALA A 82 2.92 -1.19 7.97
N THR A 83 1.91 -2.05 7.97
CA THR A 83 0.54 -1.72 7.58
C THR A 83 -0.30 -1.42 8.82
N SER A 84 -1.29 -0.55 8.67
CA SER A 84 -2.29 -0.31 9.71
C SER A 84 -3.58 0.18 9.08
N SER A 85 -4.69 -0.11 9.72
CA SER A 85 -6.02 0.36 9.33
C SER A 85 -6.63 1.20 10.44
N ARG A 86 -7.38 2.23 10.04
CA ARG A 86 -8.21 3.05 10.94
C ARG A 86 -9.69 2.70 10.82
N VAL A 87 -10.05 1.81 9.90
CA VAL A 87 -11.43 1.41 9.65
C VAL A 87 -11.72 0.15 10.46
N PRO A 88 -12.64 0.19 11.44
CA PRO A 88 -13.02 -0.99 12.21
C PRO A 88 -13.50 -2.12 11.29
N GLY A 89 -13.00 -3.33 11.52
CA GLY A 89 -13.39 -4.52 10.75
C GLY A 89 -12.74 -4.67 9.38
N VAL A 90 -11.89 -3.72 8.95
CA VAL A 90 -11.10 -3.83 7.71
C VAL A 90 -9.63 -3.94 8.06
N GLY A 91 -9.07 -5.14 7.94
CA GLY A 91 -7.64 -5.40 8.15
C GLY A 91 -6.77 -4.80 7.05
N PHE A 92 -5.53 -4.44 7.39
CA PHE A 92 -4.49 -4.17 6.40
C PHE A 92 -3.24 -4.93 6.77
N ASP A 93 -2.99 -6.02 6.05
CA ASP A 93 -1.89 -6.94 6.29
C ASP A 93 -0.82 -6.84 5.20
N LYS A 94 0.34 -7.44 5.45
CA LYS A 94 1.47 -7.57 4.53
C LYS A 94 1.96 -9.01 4.58
#